data_AF-U9URR8-F1
#
_entry.id   AF-U9URR8-F1
#
_cell.length_a   1.000
_cell.length_b   1.000
_cell.length_c   1.000
_cell.angle_alpha   90.00
_cell.angle_beta   90.00
_cell.angle_gamma   90.00
#
_symmetry.space_group_name_H-M   'P 1'
#
loop_
_entity.id
_entity.type
_entity.pdbx_description
1 polymer ?
#
loop_
_entity_poly.entity_id
_entity_poly.type
_entity_poly.pdbx_seq_one_letter_code
_entity_poly.pdbx_strand_id
1 'polypeptide(L)'
;MQSTDSLRELNAKLLVEIAKLRKENAEIPELKKKLLKFAEDEVENVRLKQIIEENARRDAENVELKSRVRELETRLALLEQGSAVNEMLLLFGQTQNGDEAMPTVDVPNSVIDQLNNEAYKKSISNEIREKRREKKQKDQKALVISQDVTKIPEVIDMLTSEQDEQDLSQSYEANSESIKSASCVLSKQPQVNASKLTCNIENREDSS
;
A
#
# COMPACT_ATOMS: atom_id res chain seq x y z
N MET A 1 54.38 39.17 -7.71
CA MET A 1 53.06 39.83 -7.85
C MET A 1 52.01 38.96 -8.55
N GLN A 2 52.31 38.09 -9.52
CA GLN A 2 51.29 37.32 -10.27
C GLN A 2 50.43 36.33 -9.44
N SER A 3 50.96 35.80 -8.32
CA SER A 3 50.26 34.83 -7.48
C SER A 3 49.02 35.42 -6.79
N THR A 4 49.06 36.69 -6.40
CA THR A 4 47.92 37.35 -5.73
C THR A 4 46.75 37.59 -6.67
N ASP A 5 47.02 37.84 -7.95
CA ASP A 5 45.98 38.04 -8.96
C ASP A 5 45.31 36.72 -9.34
N SER A 6 46.10 35.65 -9.46
CA SER A 6 45.62 34.29 -9.73
C SER A 6 44.72 33.76 -8.61
N LEU A 7 45.10 33.97 -7.35
CA LEU A 7 44.29 33.60 -6.18
C LEU A 7 42.96 34.35 -6.12
N ARG A 8 42.98 35.64 -6.47
CA ARG A 8 41.77 36.49 -6.50
C ARG A 8 40.77 36.00 -7.53
N GLU A 9 41.26 35.65 -8.73
CA GLU A 9 40.42 35.11 -9.80
C GLU A 9 39.79 33.77 -9.40
N LEU A 10 40.56 32.87 -8.79
CA LEU A 10 40.06 31.58 -8.31
C LEU A 10 38.98 31.75 -7.23
N ASN A 11 39.20 32.63 -6.26
CA ASN A 11 38.21 32.91 -5.22
C ASN A 11 36.90 33.48 -5.78
N ALA A 12 36.98 34.32 -6.82
CA ALA A 12 35.79 34.81 -7.51
C ALA A 12 35.00 33.68 -8.17
N LYS A 13 35.68 32.75 -8.86
CA LYS A 13 35.04 31.56 -9.46
C LYS A 13 34.40 30.67 -8.39
N LEU A 14 35.09 30.44 -7.28
CA LEU A 14 34.57 29.63 -6.16
C LEU A 14 33.31 30.25 -5.54
N LEU A 15 33.27 31.57 -5.36
CA LEU A 15 32.08 32.26 -4.85
C LEU A 15 30.86 32.11 -5.76
N VAL A 16 31.07 32.14 -7.09
CA VAL A 16 30.00 31.91 -8.07
C VAL A 16 29.48 30.48 -7.98
N GLU A 17 30.37 29.49 -7.89
CA GLU A 17 29.98 28.09 -7.77
C GLU A 17 29.23 27.83 -6.44
N ILE A 18 29.70 28.41 -5.33
CA ILE A 18 29.02 28.34 -4.03
C ILE A 18 27.60 28.94 -4.11
N ALA A 19 27.45 30.08 -4.79
CA ALA A 19 26.13 30.70 -4.95
C ALA A 19 25.18 29.82 -5.77
N LYS A 20 25.68 29.18 -6.83
CA LYS A 20 24.92 28.24 -7.65
C LYS A 20 24.48 27.01 -6.84
N LEU A 21 25.42 26.37 -6.13
CA LEU A 21 25.14 25.20 -5.28
C LEU A 21 24.15 25.55 -4.16
N ARG A 22 24.25 26.73 -3.56
CA ARG A 22 23.27 27.19 -2.55
C ARG A 22 21.86 27.33 -3.12
N LYS A 23 21.75 27.77 -4.38
CA LYS A 23 20.45 27.87 -5.06
C LYS A 23 19.87 26.47 -5.34
N GLU A 24 20.67 25.56 -5.87
CA GLU A 24 20.26 24.17 -6.10
C GLU A 24 19.86 23.47 -4.79
N ASN A 25 20.63 23.69 -3.71
CA ASN A 25 20.30 23.16 -2.39
C ASN A 25 18.98 23.70 -1.82
N ALA A 26 18.60 24.92 -2.17
CA ALA A 26 17.31 25.49 -1.78
C ALA A 26 16.12 24.84 -2.51
N GLU A 27 16.34 24.16 -3.64
CA GLU A 27 15.30 23.45 -4.40
C GLU A 27 15.06 22.01 -3.89
N ILE A 28 16.03 21.43 -3.16
CA ILE A 28 15.93 20.06 -2.61
C ILE A 28 14.65 19.84 -1.78
N PRO A 29 14.26 20.73 -0.84
CA PRO A 29 13.04 20.55 -0.05
C PRO A 29 11.76 20.53 -0.90
N GLU A 30 11.70 21.36 -1.95
CA GLU A 30 10.55 21.40 -2.86
C GLU A 30 10.46 20.12 -3.71
N LEU A 31 11.60 19.58 -4.14
CA LEU A 31 11.65 18.29 -4.83
C LEU A 31 11.23 17.13 -3.91
N LYS A 32 11.71 17.12 -2.65
CA LYS A 32 11.28 16.12 -1.64
C LYS A 32 9.76 16.17 -1.43
N LYS A 33 9.18 17.36 -1.32
CA LYS A 33 7.73 17.54 -1.19
C LYS A 33 6.95 17.03 -2.40
N LYS A 34 7.45 17.28 -3.62
CA LYS A 34 6.85 16.73 -4.85
C LYS A 34 6.91 15.21 -4.88
N LEU A 35 8.05 14.63 -4.50
CA LEU A 35 8.23 13.17 -4.44
C LEU A 35 7.25 12.52 -3.46
N LEU A 36 7.02 13.14 -2.30
CA LEU A 36 6.05 12.65 -1.32
C LEU A 36 4.62 12.63 -1.90
N LYS A 37 4.22 13.68 -2.62
CA LYS A 37 2.90 13.71 -3.30
C LYS A 37 2.76 12.63 -4.35
N PHE A 38 3.82 12.33 -5.11
CA PHE A 38 3.78 11.24 -6.08
C PHE A 38 3.56 9.88 -5.42
N ALA A 39 4.13 9.64 -4.23
CA ALA A 39 3.87 8.42 -3.49
C ALA A 39 2.40 8.31 -3.01
N GLU A 40 1.81 9.42 -2.55
CA GLU A 40 0.38 9.50 -2.21
C GLU A 40 -0.51 9.19 -3.44
N ASP A 41 -0.19 9.79 -4.59
CA ASP A 41 -0.91 9.58 -5.84
C ASP A 41 -0.79 8.13 -6.34
N GLU A 42 0.37 7.48 -6.16
CA GLU A 42 0.57 6.08 -6.53
C GLU A 42 -0.32 5.14 -5.69
N VAL A 43 -0.43 5.40 -4.39
CA VAL A 43 -1.33 4.64 -3.49
C VAL A 43 -2.79 4.81 -3.92
N GLU A 44 -3.23 6.04 -4.21
CA GLU A 44 -4.61 6.27 -4.66
C GLU A 44 -4.87 5.65 -6.04
N ASN A 45 -3.88 5.62 -6.94
CA ASN A 45 -4.00 4.95 -8.24
C ASN A 45 -4.27 3.43 -8.08
N VAL A 46 -3.52 2.77 -7.19
CA VAL A 46 -3.73 1.36 -6.86
C VAL A 46 -5.14 1.12 -6.32
N ARG A 47 -5.62 1.99 -5.43
CA ARG A 47 -6.97 1.92 -4.87
C ARG A 47 -8.05 2.11 -5.95
N LEU A 48 -7.89 3.10 -6.82
CA LEU A 48 -8.84 3.35 -7.92
C LEU A 48 -8.92 2.15 -8.87
N LYS A 49 -7.78 1.54 -9.20
CA LYS A 49 -7.74 0.33 -10.03
C LYS A 49 -8.55 -0.82 -9.40
N GLN A 50 -8.42 -1.02 -8.10
CA GLN A 50 -9.20 -2.04 -7.37
C GLN A 50 -10.71 -1.75 -7.40
N ILE A 51 -11.11 -0.48 -7.24
CA ILE A 51 -12.53 -0.07 -7.29
C ILE A 51 -13.12 -0.32 -8.68
N ILE A 52 -12.37 0.00 -9.74
CA ILE A 52 -12.82 -0.21 -11.13
C ILE A 52 -13.03 -1.70 -11.42
N GLU A 53 -12.09 -2.55 -11.01
CA GLU A 53 -12.19 -4.01 -11.19
C GLU A 53 -13.40 -4.59 -10.43
N GLU A 54 -13.57 -4.16 -9.18
CA GLU A 54 -14.70 -4.56 -8.35
C GLU A 54 -16.05 -4.13 -8.96
N ASN A 55 -16.14 -2.92 -9.51
CA ASN A 55 -17.34 -2.44 -10.17
C ASN A 55 -17.64 -3.24 -11.45
N ALA A 56 -16.63 -3.56 -12.26
CA ALA A 56 -16.81 -4.41 -13.43
C ALA A 56 -17.37 -5.81 -13.05
N ARG A 57 -16.91 -6.37 -11.93
CA ARG A 57 -17.45 -7.64 -11.40
C ARG A 57 -18.91 -7.50 -10.97
N ARG A 58 -19.26 -6.43 -10.26
CA ARG A 58 -20.65 -6.16 -9.84
C ARG A 58 -21.58 -5.94 -11.03
N ASP A 59 -21.10 -5.31 -12.10
CA ASP A 59 -21.88 -5.11 -13.32
C ASP A 59 -22.20 -6.45 -14.00
N ALA A 60 -21.23 -7.37 -14.05
CA ALA A 60 -21.45 -8.72 -14.56
C ALA A 60 -22.50 -9.48 -13.70
N GLU A 61 -22.36 -9.43 -12.37
CA GLU A 61 -23.32 -10.04 -11.44
C GLU A 61 -24.73 -9.45 -11.59
N ASN A 62 -24.84 -8.13 -11.77
CA ASN A 62 -26.12 -7.46 -12.01
C ASN A 62 -26.79 -7.89 -13.31
N VAL A 63 -26.02 -8.15 -14.37
CA VAL A 63 -26.55 -8.70 -15.63
C VAL A 63 -27.10 -10.11 -15.41
N GLU A 64 -26.38 -10.95 -14.68
CA GLU A 64 -26.83 -12.31 -14.34
C GLU A 64 -28.11 -12.28 -13.50
N LEU A 65 -28.14 -11.50 -12.42
CA LEU A 65 -29.31 -11.35 -11.55
C LEU A 65 -30.53 -10.83 -12.32
N LYS A 66 -30.35 -9.85 -13.23
CA LYS A 66 -31.44 -9.39 -14.11
C LYS A 66 -31.99 -10.51 -14.99
N SER A 67 -31.13 -11.37 -15.50
CA SER A 67 -31.58 -12.52 -16.31
C SER A 67 -32.37 -13.52 -15.47
N ARG A 68 -31.91 -13.80 -14.24
CA ARG A 68 -32.59 -14.69 -13.30
C ARG A 68 -33.93 -14.15 -12.83
N VAL A 69 -34.03 -12.85 -12.57
CA VAL A 69 -35.31 -12.19 -12.23
C VAL A 69 -36.31 -12.38 -13.36
N ARG A 70 -35.91 -12.11 -14.62
CA ARG A 70 -36.79 -12.33 -15.78
C ARG A 70 -37.25 -13.79 -15.89
N GLU A 71 -36.36 -14.75 -15.69
CA GLU A 71 -36.73 -16.17 -15.69
C GLU A 71 -37.78 -16.48 -14.61
N LEU A 72 -37.58 -15.99 -13.38
CA LEU A 72 -38.52 -16.18 -12.27
C LEU A 72 -39.87 -15.51 -12.53
N GLU A 73 -39.89 -14.31 -13.12
CA GLU A 73 -41.11 -13.63 -13.53
C GLU A 73 -41.91 -14.46 -14.55
N THR A 74 -41.23 -15.04 -15.55
CA THR A 74 -41.91 -15.92 -16.52
C THR A 74 -42.48 -17.19 -15.87
N ARG A 75 -41.76 -17.78 -14.92
CA ARG A 75 -42.25 -18.96 -14.17
C ARG A 75 -43.45 -18.62 -13.29
N LEU A 76 -43.42 -17.46 -12.64
CA LEU A 76 -44.52 -16.99 -11.81
C LEU A 76 -45.79 -16.77 -12.65
N ALA A 77 -45.66 -16.13 -13.82
CA ALA A 77 -46.78 -15.92 -14.73
C ALA A 77 -47.41 -17.25 -15.22
N LEU A 78 -46.59 -18.27 -15.52
CA LEU A 78 -47.09 -19.59 -15.91
C LEU A 78 -47.83 -20.30 -14.76
N LEU A 79 -47.33 -20.19 -13.53
CA LEU A 79 -48.00 -20.75 -12.35
C LEU A 79 -49.32 -20.05 -12.07
N GLU A 80 -49.37 -18.72 -12.20
CA GLU A 80 -50.58 -17.93 -12.03
C GLU A 80 -51.65 -18.29 -13.08
N GLN A 81 -51.24 -18.45 -14.35
CA GLN A 81 -52.13 -18.96 -15.41
C GLN A 81 -52.59 -20.39 -15.14
N GLY A 82 -51.70 -21.28 -14.70
CA GLY A 82 -52.04 -22.67 -14.35
C GLY A 82 -53.03 -22.75 -13.18
N SER A 83 -52.92 -21.86 -12.20
CA SER A 83 -53.88 -21.73 -11.09
C SER A 83 -55.26 -21.30 -11.57
N ALA A 84 -55.33 -20.28 -12.44
CA ALA A 84 -56.60 -19.82 -13.00
C ALA A 84 -57.30 -20.91 -13.84
N VAL A 85 -56.53 -21.70 -14.61
CA VAL A 85 -57.05 -22.85 -15.36
C VAL A 85 -57.54 -23.95 -14.41
N ASN A 86 -56.82 -24.22 -13.33
CA ASN A 86 -57.21 -25.23 -12.33
C ASN A 86 -58.50 -24.82 -11.59
N GLU A 87 -58.65 -23.54 -11.26
CA GLU A 87 -59.84 -22.97 -10.64
C GLU A 87 -61.04 -23.00 -11.60
N MET A 88 -60.81 -22.73 -12.89
CA MET A 88 -61.81 -22.87 -13.95
C MET A 88 -62.24 -24.33 -14.16
N LEU A 89 -61.30 -25.28 -14.15
CA LEU A 89 -61.58 -26.72 -14.25
C LEU A 89 -62.46 -27.21 -13.08
N LEU A 90 -62.19 -26.73 -11.86
CA LEU A 90 -63.00 -27.02 -10.67
C LEU A 90 -64.46 -26.52 -10.81
N LEU A 91 -64.65 -25.33 -11.37
CA LEU A 91 -65.99 -24.78 -11.65
C LEU A 91 -66.76 -25.58 -12.71
N PHE A 92 -66.08 -26.06 -13.76
CA PHE A 92 -66.72 -26.92 -14.78
C PHE A 92 -66.98 -28.34 -14.28
N GLY A 93 -66.08 -28.92 -13.47
CA GLY A 93 -66.22 -30.28 -12.91
C GLY A 93 -67.34 -30.42 -11.87
N GLN A 94 -67.77 -29.35 -11.22
CA GLN A 94 -68.89 -29.37 -10.27
C GLN A 94 -70.28 -29.38 -10.91
N THR A 95 -70.39 -29.18 -12.23
CA THR A 95 -71.70 -29.14 -12.91
C THR A 95 -72.20 -30.49 -13.41
N GLN A 96 -71.41 -31.57 -13.28
CA GLN A 96 -71.84 -32.90 -13.68
C GLN A 96 -71.36 -33.94 -12.67
N ASN A 97 -72.31 -34.81 -12.28
CA ASN A 97 -72.16 -36.06 -11.54
C ASN A 97 -72.45 -35.96 -10.03
N GLY A 98 -73.70 -36.29 -9.69
CA GLY A 98 -74.02 -36.94 -8.43
C GLY A 98 -73.53 -38.39 -8.42
N ASP A 99 -73.41 -38.92 -7.20
CA ASP A 99 -73.18 -40.32 -6.81
C ASP A 99 -72.07 -41.09 -7.53
N GLU A 100 -70.91 -41.24 -6.88
CA GLU A 100 -70.39 -42.57 -6.48
C GLU A 100 -69.09 -42.45 -5.66
N ALA A 101 -69.09 -43.11 -4.50
CA ALA A 101 -68.00 -43.11 -3.54
C ALA A 101 -66.90 -44.11 -3.94
N MET A 102 -65.65 -43.64 -4.01
CA MET A 102 -64.43 -44.45 -4.07
C MET A 102 -63.55 -44.12 -2.84
N PRO A 103 -62.91 -45.10 -2.17
CA PRO A 103 -62.14 -44.84 -0.97
C PRO A 103 -60.75 -44.28 -1.35
N THR A 104 -60.56 -42.99 -1.14
CA THR A 104 -59.26 -42.32 -1.25
C THR A 104 -58.39 -42.73 -0.06
N VAL A 105 -57.21 -43.29 -0.32
CA VAL A 105 -56.15 -43.42 0.70
C VAL A 105 -55.63 -42.00 0.96
N ASP A 106 -56.25 -41.35 1.93
CA ASP A 106 -55.90 -40.02 2.40
C ASP A 106 -54.55 -40.12 3.14
N VAL A 107 -53.45 -39.94 2.41
CA VAL A 107 -52.18 -39.57 3.03
C VAL A 107 -52.38 -38.14 3.52
N PRO A 108 -52.42 -37.86 4.84
CA PRO A 108 -52.78 -36.54 5.32
C PRO A 108 -51.73 -35.52 4.87
N ASN A 109 -52.13 -34.49 4.12
CA ASN A 109 -51.29 -33.36 3.70
C ASN A 109 -50.46 -32.75 4.85
N SER A 110 -50.96 -32.89 6.08
CA SER A 110 -50.27 -32.57 7.34
C SER A 110 -48.86 -33.17 7.45
N VAL A 111 -48.64 -34.42 7.01
CA VAL A 111 -47.33 -35.08 7.10
C VAL A 111 -46.33 -34.50 6.08
N ILE A 112 -46.81 -34.13 4.89
CA ILE A 112 -45.98 -33.54 3.82
C ILE A 112 -45.55 -32.11 4.21
N ASP A 113 -46.48 -31.30 4.71
CA ASP A 113 -46.19 -29.93 5.15
C ASP A 113 -45.26 -29.89 6.37
N GLN A 114 -45.38 -30.87 7.27
CA GLN A 114 -44.52 -30.99 8.44
C GLN A 114 -43.08 -31.36 8.06
N LEU A 115 -42.89 -32.30 7.13
CA LEU A 115 -41.56 -32.69 6.62
C LEU A 115 -40.89 -31.55 5.83
N ASN A 116 -41.65 -30.81 5.01
CA ASN A 116 -41.14 -29.67 4.26
C ASN A 116 -40.70 -28.52 5.18
N ASN A 117 -41.48 -28.24 6.23
CA ASN A 117 -41.13 -27.22 7.22
C ASN A 117 -39.89 -27.60 8.05
N GLU A 118 -39.72 -28.88 8.40
CA GLU A 118 -38.54 -29.37 9.11
C GLU A 118 -37.28 -29.27 8.24
N ALA A 119 -37.39 -29.66 6.96
CA ALA A 119 -36.30 -29.56 5.99
C ALA A 119 -35.87 -28.09 5.76
N TYR A 120 -36.83 -27.17 5.65
CA TYR A 120 -36.58 -25.74 5.48
C TYR A 120 -35.92 -25.10 6.71
N LYS A 121 -36.40 -25.42 7.93
CA LYS A 121 -35.76 -24.96 9.17
C LYS A 121 -34.32 -25.46 9.28
N LYS A 122 -34.07 -26.71 8.88
CA LYS A 122 -32.74 -27.31 8.90
C LYS A 122 -31.79 -26.67 7.88
N SER A 123 -32.28 -26.29 6.69
CA SER A 123 -31.47 -25.60 5.69
C SER A 123 -31.06 -24.19 6.16
N ILE A 124 -32.01 -23.42 6.72
CA ILE A 124 -31.73 -22.08 7.28
C ILE A 124 -30.71 -22.17 8.41
N SER A 125 -30.87 -23.13 9.32
CA SER A 125 -29.95 -23.30 10.44
C SER A 125 -28.52 -23.62 9.96
N ASN A 126 -28.38 -24.42 8.90
CA ASN A 126 -27.08 -24.71 8.30
C ASN A 126 -26.48 -23.47 7.62
N GLU A 127 -27.28 -22.69 6.89
CA GLU A 127 -26.83 -21.47 6.22
C GLU A 127 -26.33 -20.41 7.21
N ILE A 128 -27.06 -20.20 8.33
CA ILE A 128 -26.65 -19.29 9.41
C ILE A 128 -25.30 -19.73 9.99
N ARG A 129 -25.12 -21.04 10.17
CA ARG A 129 -23.89 -21.61 10.72
C ARG A 129 -22.69 -21.40 9.77
N GLU A 130 -22.88 -21.60 8.46
CA GLU A 130 -21.82 -21.35 7.47
C GLU A 130 -21.47 -19.85 7.40
N LYS A 131 -22.47 -18.96 7.34
CA LYS A 131 -22.22 -17.50 7.36
C LYS A 131 -21.44 -17.05 8.60
N ARG A 132 -21.69 -17.65 9.77
CA ARG A 132 -20.88 -17.38 10.98
C ARG A 132 -19.43 -17.86 10.85
N ARG A 133 -19.17 -18.99 10.18
CA ARG A 133 -17.79 -19.46 9.93
C ARG A 133 -17.05 -18.57 8.94
N GLU A 134 -17.71 -18.17 7.86
CA GLU A 134 -17.13 -17.25 6.86
C GLU A 134 -16.78 -15.90 7.48
N LYS A 135 -17.67 -15.34 8.30
CA LYS A 135 -17.40 -14.10 9.04
C LYS A 135 -16.18 -14.26 9.94
N LYS A 136 -16.06 -15.37 10.68
CA LYS A 136 -14.91 -15.64 11.54
C LYS A 136 -13.59 -15.73 10.76
N GLN A 137 -13.60 -16.34 9.57
CA GLN A 137 -12.42 -16.38 8.70
C GLN A 137 -12.06 -15.00 8.15
N LYS A 138 -13.05 -14.20 7.75
CA LYS A 138 -12.84 -12.82 7.29
C LYS A 138 -12.26 -11.94 8.39
N ASP A 139 -12.79 -12.03 9.61
CA ASP A 139 -12.30 -11.28 10.76
C ASP A 139 -10.85 -11.69 11.11
N GLN A 140 -10.53 -12.99 11.04
CA GLN A 140 -9.16 -13.48 11.24
C GLN A 140 -8.20 -13.00 10.14
N LYS A 141 -8.63 -13.02 8.87
CA LYS A 141 -7.83 -12.51 7.75
C LYS A 141 -7.60 -11.00 7.86
N ALA A 142 -8.62 -10.23 8.26
CA ALA A 142 -8.50 -8.80 8.50
C ALA A 142 -7.53 -8.49 9.66
N LEU A 143 -7.55 -9.29 10.73
CA LEU A 143 -6.61 -9.16 11.84
C LEU A 143 -5.16 -9.41 11.40
N VAL A 144 -4.92 -10.46 10.60
CA VAL A 144 -3.59 -10.77 10.05
C VAL A 144 -3.09 -9.66 9.12
N ILE A 145 -3.96 -9.15 8.24
CA ILE A 145 -3.61 -8.02 7.35
C ILE A 145 -3.28 -6.76 8.16
N SER A 146 -4.07 -6.45 9.19
CA SER A 146 -3.80 -5.30 10.07
C SER A 146 -2.45 -5.44 10.77
N GLN A 147 -2.09 -6.65 11.19
CA GLN A 147 -0.84 -6.92 11.88
C GLN A 147 0.37 -6.81 10.94
N ASP A 148 0.23 -7.21 9.68
CA ASP A 148 1.29 -7.03 8.68
C ASP A 148 1.43 -5.56 8.27
N VAL A 149 0.33 -4.81 8.16
CA VAL A 149 0.39 -3.36 7.91
C VAL A 149 1.06 -2.60 9.06
N THR A 150 0.89 -3.02 10.32
CA THR A 150 1.58 -2.40 11.47
C THR A 150 3.09 -2.72 11.55
N LYS A 151 3.58 -3.75 10.86
CA LYS A 151 5.02 -4.07 10.78
C LYS A 151 5.75 -3.31 9.67
N ILE A 152 5.00 -2.74 8.71
CA ILE A 152 5.58 -1.98 7.59
C ILE A 152 6.31 -0.71 8.10
N PRO A 153 5.76 0.09 9.05
CA PRO A 153 6.47 1.20 9.64
C PRO A 153 7.76 0.81 10.37
N GLU A 154 7.75 -0.30 11.13
CA GLU A 154 8.96 -0.79 11.84
C GLU A 154 10.11 -1.15 10.90
N VAL A 155 9.79 -1.70 9.72
CA VAL A 155 10.79 -2.01 8.68
C VAL A 155 11.26 -0.73 7.98
N ILE A 156 10.37 0.25 7.76
CA ILE A 156 10.73 1.54 7.16
C ILE A 156 11.59 2.37 8.11
N ASP A 157 11.24 2.48 9.38
CA ASP A 157 12.00 3.21 10.40
C ASP A 157 13.40 2.61 10.63
N MET A 158 13.56 1.30 10.48
CA MET A 158 14.86 0.63 10.50
C MET A 158 15.69 0.89 9.24
N LEU A 159 15.07 1.18 8.10
CA LEU A 159 15.72 1.56 6.83
C LEU A 159 15.93 3.08 6.69
N THR A 160 15.20 3.90 7.46
CA THR A 160 15.34 5.36 7.52
C THR A 160 16.01 5.85 8.80
N SER A 161 16.37 4.94 9.72
CA SER A 161 17.21 5.25 10.88
C SER A 161 18.51 5.89 10.37
N GLU A 162 18.79 7.07 10.88
CA GLU A 162 19.87 8.01 10.53
C GLU A 162 21.30 7.46 10.77
N GLN A 163 21.55 6.17 10.51
CA GLN A 163 22.86 5.57 10.68
C GLN A 163 23.92 6.16 9.73
N ASP A 164 23.50 6.68 8.57
CA ASP A 164 24.43 7.30 7.62
C ASP A 164 24.72 8.79 7.91
N GLU A 165 23.83 9.51 8.62
CA GLU A 165 24.00 10.94 8.89
C GLU A 165 24.87 11.21 10.13
N GLN A 166 24.83 10.33 11.15
CA GLN A 166 25.66 10.47 12.35
C GLN A 166 27.12 10.06 12.12
N ASP A 167 27.38 9.00 11.34
CA ASP A 167 28.75 8.57 11.01
C ASP A 167 29.45 9.59 10.09
N LEU A 168 28.72 10.17 9.13
CA LEU A 168 29.24 11.26 8.31
C LEU A 168 29.48 12.52 9.16
N SER A 169 28.66 12.72 10.20
CA SER A 169 28.79 13.87 11.08
C SER A 169 30.02 13.82 11.98
N GLN A 170 30.21 12.69 12.64
CA GLN A 170 31.38 12.44 13.48
C GLN A 170 32.68 12.43 12.64
N SER A 171 32.61 11.96 11.39
CA SER A 171 33.72 12.03 10.44
C SER A 171 34.15 13.47 10.14
N TYR A 172 33.22 14.40 9.86
CA TYR A 172 33.59 15.81 9.62
C TYR A 172 34.15 16.46 10.87
N GLU A 173 33.63 16.11 12.05
CA GLU A 173 33.97 16.76 13.31
C GLU A 173 35.39 16.36 13.74
N ALA A 174 35.69 15.05 13.68
CA ALA A 174 37.02 14.49 13.91
C ALA A 174 38.07 15.03 12.92
N ASN A 175 37.71 15.20 11.65
CA ASN A 175 38.62 15.79 10.66
C ASN A 175 38.86 17.28 10.93
N SER A 176 37.82 18.01 11.35
CA SER A 176 37.93 19.44 11.70
C SER A 176 38.84 19.67 12.92
N GLU A 177 38.77 18.78 13.92
CA GLU A 177 39.62 18.82 15.11
C GLU A 177 41.06 18.42 14.79
N SER A 178 41.25 17.41 13.93
CA SER A 178 42.56 17.02 13.41
C SER A 178 43.26 18.17 12.66
N ILE A 179 42.52 18.91 11.83
CA ILE A 179 43.05 20.08 11.11
C ILE A 179 43.38 21.22 12.07
N LYS A 180 42.51 21.52 13.05
CA LYS A 180 42.76 22.55 14.07
C LYS A 180 43.97 22.22 14.95
N SER A 181 44.12 20.96 15.33
CA SER A 181 45.24 20.49 16.16
C SER A 181 46.56 20.50 15.39
N ALA A 182 46.59 20.05 14.13
CA ALA A 182 47.77 20.19 13.26
C ALA A 182 48.19 21.65 13.06
N SER A 183 47.22 22.56 12.87
CA SER A 183 47.48 24.00 12.76
C SER A 183 48.07 24.59 14.05
N CYS A 184 47.65 24.09 15.22
CA CYS A 184 48.20 24.49 16.52
C CYS A 184 49.64 24.00 16.72
N VAL A 185 49.96 22.78 16.27
CA VAL A 185 51.32 22.22 16.33
C VAL A 185 52.28 22.98 15.41
N LEU A 186 51.86 23.31 14.18
CA LEU A 186 52.65 24.12 13.24
C LEU A 186 52.87 25.55 13.74
N SER A 187 51.89 26.13 14.45
CA SER A 187 52.05 27.45 15.10
C SER A 187 52.99 27.43 16.31
N LYS A 188 53.25 26.26 16.91
CA LYS A 188 54.14 26.08 18.06
C LYS A 188 55.52 25.55 17.69
N GLN A 189 55.76 25.19 16.42
CA GLN A 189 57.11 24.94 15.93
C GLN A 189 57.92 26.24 16.08
N PRO A 190 59.11 26.20 16.71
CA PRO A 190 59.99 27.36 16.73
C PRO A 190 60.24 27.76 15.28
N GLN A 191 59.94 29.00 14.91
CA GLN A 191 60.41 29.52 13.64
C GLN A 191 61.93 29.41 13.68
N VAL A 192 62.49 28.46 12.93
CA VAL A 192 63.93 28.32 12.82
C VAL A 192 64.37 29.52 11.99
N ASN A 193 64.84 30.55 12.68
CA ASN A 193 65.40 31.75 12.10
C ASN A 193 66.42 31.32 11.03
N ALA A 194 66.12 31.56 9.76
CA ALA A 194 66.96 31.21 8.61
C ALA A 194 68.21 32.12 8.50
N SER A 195 68.91 32.34 9.61
CA SER A 195 70.09 33.22 9.67
C SER A 195 71.28 32.63 10.43
N LYS A 196 71.33 31.31 10.68
CA LYS A 196 72.46 30.66 11.36
C LYS A 196 72.94 29.34 10.73
N LEU A 197 72.76 29.18 9.41
CA LEU A 197 73.28 28.02 8.67
C LEU A 197 74.33 28.40 7.61
N THR A 198 75.11 29.45 7.88
CA THR A 198 76.37 29.74 7.18
C THR A 198 77.54 29.50 8.13
N CYS A 199 77.86 28.23 8.37
CA CYS A 199 79.14 27.83 8.95
C CYS A 199 79.69 26.65 8.15
N ASN A 200 80.65 26.97 7.29
CA ASN A 200 81.83 26.17 6.94
C ASN A 200 81.61 24.88 6.14
N ILE A 201 81.44 25.03 4.82
CA ILE A 201 81.97 24.06 3.84
C ILE A 201 82.77 24.87 2.82
N GLU A 202 83.96 25.30 3.24
CA GLU A 202 84.99 25.74 2.31
C GLU A 202 86.32 25.26 2.88
N ASN A 203 86.72 24.06 2.46
CA ASN A 203 88.10 23.60 2.23
C ASN A 203 88.16 22.05 2.15
N ARG A 204 88.87 21.57 1.11
CA ARG A 204 89.12 20.18 0.65
C ARG A 204 88.05 19.60 -0.27
N GLU A 205 88.35 19.05 -1.44
CA GLU A 205 89.61 18.67 -2.08
C GLU A 205 89.26 18.36 -3.54
N ASP A 206 89.67 19.19 -4.50
CA ASP A 206 89.76 18.76 -5.91
C ASP A 206 91.21 18.35 -6.15
N SER A 207 91.42 17.03 -6.17
CA SER A 207 92.59 16.40 -6.78
C SER A 207 92.19 15.85 -8.14
N SER A 208 92.52 16.58 -9.21
CA SER A 208 93.15 16.10 -10.46
C SER A 208 93.33 17.27 -11.42
#